data_AF-X1EBN9-F1
#
_entry.id   AF-X1EBN9-F1
#
_cell.length_a   1.000
_cell.length_b   1.000
_cell.length_c   1.000
_cell.angle_alpha   90.00
_cell.angle_beta   90.00
_cell.angle_gamma   90.00
#
_symmetry.space_group_name_H-M   'P 1'
#
loop_
_entity.id
_entity.type
_entity.pdbx_description
1 polymer ?
#
loop_
_entity_poly.entity_id
_entity_poly.type
_entity_poly.pdbx_seq_one_letter_code
_entity_poly.pdbx_strand_id
1 'polypeptide(L)'
;MDFQRIFYIMISNSAPIILCVLGGNYAHIAGVLNISLEGMMLIGAFASVLFVLVTGSILKGALIGIILTLVFGLIFEGRIQA
;
A
#
# COMPACT_ATOMS: atom_id res chain seq x y z
N MET A 1 3.43 27.92 -10.69
CA MET A 1 3.10 26.50 -10.41
C MET A 1 2.61 25.91 -11.71
N ASP A 2 3.50 25.26 -12.43
CA ASP A 2 3.31 24.93 -13.85
C ASP A 2 2.38 23.74 -13.97
N PHE A 3 1.38 23.82 -14.86
CA PHE A 3 0.41 22.76 -15.16
C PHE A 3 1.10 21.40 -15.43
N GLN A 4 2.28 21.45 -16.05
CA GLN A 4 3.12 20.27 -16.30
C GLN A 4 3.55 19.55 -15.01
N ARG A 5 3.82 20.29 -13.93
CA ARG A 5 4.25 19.72 -12.64
C ARG A 5 3.12 18.95 -11.96
N ILE A 6 1.87 19.40 -12.11
CA ILE A 6 0.70 18.71 -11.58
C ILE A 6 0.53 17.36 -12.27
N PHE A 7 0.59 17.34 -13.61
CA PHE A 7 0.53 16.12 -14.40
C PHE A 7 1.63 15.11 -14.03
N TYR A 8 2.86 15.60 -13.84
CA TYR A 8 3.98 14.74 -13.45
C TYR A 8 3.76 14.07 -12.08
N ILE A 9 3.30 14.82 -11.08
CA ILE A 9 3.04 14.30 -9.72
C ILE A 9 1.86 13.31 -9.73
N MET A 10 0.83 13.56 -10.55
CA MET A 10 -0.30 12.64 -10.69
C MET A 10 0.12 11.27 -11.24
N ILE A 11 0.93 11.24 -12.29
CA ILE A 11 1.34 9.99 -12.93
C ILE A 11 2.32 9.21 -12.03
N SER A 12 3.31 9.90 -11.46
CA SER A 12 4.32 9.25 -10.61
C SER A 12 3.72 8.65 -9.33
N ASN A 13 2.76 9.32 -8.70
CA ASN A 13 2.11 8.80 -7.49
C ASN A 13 1.04 7.74 -7.77
N SER A 14 0.42 7.75 -8.96
CA SER A 14 -0.58 6.75 -9.33
C SER A 14 0.05 5.43 -9.80
N ALA A 15 1.26 5.44 -10.35
CA ALA A 15 1.96 4.23 -10.78
C ALA A 15 1.98 3.07 -9.75
N PRO A 16 2.37 3.26 -8.48
CA PRO A 16 2.34 2.17 -7.49
C PRO A 16 0.91 1.71 -7.16
N ILE A 17 -0.07 2.62 -7.19
CA ILE A 17 -1.47 2.30 -6.92
C ILE A 17 -2.04 1.44 -8.05
N ILE A 18 -1.75 1.79 -9.31
CA ILE A 18 -2.16 1.01 -10.49
C ILE A 18 -1.59 -0.41 -10.41
N LEU A 19 -0.31 -0.55 -10.05
CA LEU A 19 0.33 -1.86 -9.86
C LEU A 19 -0.41 -2.70 -8.79
N CYS A 20 -0.83 -2.07 -7.70
CA CYS A 20 -1.57 -2.72 -6.62
C CYS A 20 -2.96 -3.18 -7.07
N VAL A 21 -3.72 -2.30 -7.75
CA VAL A 21 -5.07 -2.60 -8.27
C VAL A 21 -5.07 -3.71 -9.32
N LEU A 22 -4.01 -3.83 -10.13
CA LEU A 22 -3.86 -4.95 -11.06
C LEU A 22 -3.86 -6.30 -10.32
N GLY A 23 -3.26 -6.38 -9.13
CA GLY A 23 -3.34 -7.56 -8.26
C GLY A 23 -4.76 -7.84 -7.76
N GLY A 24 -5.47 -6.79 -7.32
CA GLY A 24 -6.88 -6.89 -6.92
C GLY A 24 -7.81 -7.31 -8.07
N ASN A 25 -7.52 -6.91 -9.30
CA ASN A 25 -8.30 -7.31 -10.48
C ASN A 25 -8.23 -8.82 -10.75
N TYR A 26 -7.11 -9.49 -10.43
CA TYR A 26 -7.04 -10.96 -10.50
C TYR A 26 -7.98 -11.63 -9.50
N ALA A 27 -8.11 -11.09 -8.29
CA ALA A 27 -9.09 -11.57 -7.32
C ALA A 27 -10.53 -11.35 -7.83
N HIS A 28 -10.78 -10.20 -8.47
CA HIS A 28 -12.08 -9.91 -9.07
C HIS A 28 -12.48 -10.91 -10.17
N ILE A 29 -11.52 -11.33 -11.02
CA ILE A 29 -11.74 -12.38 -12.03
C ILE A 29 -12.06 -13.73 -11.37
N ALA A 30 -11.54 -14.01 -10.18
CA ALA A 30 -11.85 -15.20 -9.40
C ALA A 30 -13.21 -15.11 -8.65
N GLY A 31 -13.97 -14.03 -8.83
CA GLY A 31 -15.25 -13.80 -8.15
C GLY A 31 -15.10 -13.35 -6.69
N VAL A 32 -13.89 -12.94 -6.28
CA VAL A 32 -13.53 -12.56 -4.91
C VAL A 32 -13.28 -11.06 -4.83
N LEU A 33 -13.89 -10.39 -3.86
CA LEU A 33 -13.67 -8.96 -3.61
C LEU A 33 -12.51 -8.80 -2.62
N ASN A 34 -11.30 -8.46 -3.10
CA ASN A 34 -10.14 -8.22 -2.23
C ASN A 34 -10.17 -6.81 -1.60
N ILE A 35 -10.86 -6.66 -0.47
CA ILE A 35 -10.81 -5.44 0.38
C ILE A 35 -9.50 -5.37 1.19
N SER A 36 -8.86 -6.52 1.42
CA SER A 36 -7.63 -6.60 2.23
C SER A 36 -6.52 -5.72 1.67
N LEU A 37 -6.45 -5.54 0.35
CA LEU A 37 -5.46 -4.74 -0.34
C LEU A 37 -5.56 -3.23 -0.01
N GLU A 38 -6.77 -2.65 0.09
CA GLU A 38 -6.97 -1.27 0.57
C GLU A 38 -6.55 -1.12 2.04
N GLY A 39 -6.90 -2.10 2.87
CA GLY A 39 -6.54 -2.12 4.29
C GLY A 39 -5.02 -2.18 4.50
N MET A 40 -4.31 -2.99 3.72
CA MET A 40 -2.85 -3.11 3.78
C MET A 40 -2.14 -1.81 3.40
N MET A 41 -2.63 -1.10 2.38
CA MET A 41 -2.08 0.19 1.99
C MET A 41 -2.20 1.22 3.15
N LEU A 42 -3.33 1.24 3.85
CA LEU A 42 -3.54 2.10 5.02
C LEU A 42 -2.64 1.71 6.20
N ILE A 43 -2.49 0.41 6.49
CA ILE A 43 -1.60 -0.09 7.55
C ILE A 43 -0.16 0.35 7.29
N GLY A 44 0.34 0.15 6.07
CA GLY A 44 1.71 0.53 5.71
C GLY A 44 1.95 2.03 5.80
N ALA A 45 1.01 2.85 5.31
CA ALA A 45 1.11 4.30 5.39
C ALA A 45 1.09 4.80 6.84
N PHE A 46 0.13 4.32 7.64
CA PHE A 46 0.01 4.71 9.05
C PHE A 46 1.22 4.28 9.87
N ALA A 47 1.62 3.02 9.76
CA ALA A 47 2.79 2.49 10.47
C ALA A 47 4.05 3.27 10.09
N SER A 48 4.28 3.50 8.79
CA SER A 48 5.45 4.24 8.34
C SER A 48 5.53 5.62 8.99
N VAL A 49 4.45 6.41 8.93
CA VAL A 49 4.40 7.76 9.52
C VAL A 49 4.55 7.71 11.05
N LEU A 50 3.87 6.79 11.73
CA LEU A 50 3.95 6.62 13.18
C LEU A 50 5.39 6.34 13.63
N PHE A 51 6.08 5.42 12.95
CA PHE A 51 7.45 5.07 13.31
C PHE A 51 8.48 6.13 12.90
N VAL A 52 8.21 6.94 11.88
CA VAL A 52 9.00 8.16 11.64
C VAL A 52 8.85 9.14 12.81
N LEU A 53 7.63 9.35 13.31
CA LEU A 53 7.38 10.25 14.45
C LEU A 53 8.08 9.78 15.74
N VAL A 54 8.06 8.48 16.01
CA VAL A 54 8.68 7.90 17.22
C VAL A 54 10.21 7.80 17.10
N THR A 55 10.72 7.40 15.94
CA THR A 55 12.15 7.10 15.77
C THR A 55 12.96 8.28 15.26
N GLY A 56 12.31 9.31 14.70
CA GLY A 56 12.95 10.46 14.05
C GLY A 56 13.66 10.12 12.74
N SER A 57 13.54 8.89 12.23
CA SER A 57 14.26 8.41 11.03
C SER A 57 13.29 7.91 9.97
N ILE A 58 13.35 8.53 8.79
CA ILE A 58 12.51 8.21 7.63
C ILE A 58 12.74 6.76 7.17
N LEU A 59 14.01 6.34 7.09
CA LEU A 59 14.40 4.99 6.67
C LEU A 59 13.83 3.91 7.60
N LYS A 60 13.92 4.11 8.92
CA LYS A 60 13.42 3.14 9.90
C LYS A 60 11.89 3.06 9.86
N GLY A 61 11.20 4.21 9.74
CA GLY A 61 9.75 4.23 9.59
C GLY A 61 9.29 3.48 8.33
N ALA A 62 9.92 3.75 7.18
CA ALA A 62 9.61 3.06 5.94
C ALA A 62 9.84 1.54 6.04
N LEU A 63 10.97 1.10 6.60
CA LEU A 63 11.28 -0.32 6.77
C LEU A 63 10.24 -1.03 7.66
N ILE A 64 9.87 -0.40 8.79
CA ILE A 64 8.89 -0.96 9.72
C ILE A 64 7.50 -1.01 9.08
N GLY A 65 7.11 0.03 8.33
CA GLY A 65 5.86 0.04 7.57
C GLY A 65 5.79 -1.12 6.56
N ILE A 66 6.86 -1.38 5.82
CA ILE A 66 6.95 -2.52 4.89
C ILE A 66 6.81 -3.85 5.64
N ILE A 67 7.57 -4.04 6.72
CA ILE A 67 7.54 -5.29 7.51
C ILE A 67 6.15 -5.55 8.07
N LEU A 68 5.50 -4.54 8.67
CA LEU A 68 4.16 -4.69 9.22
C LEU A 68 3.14 -4.99 8.13
N THR A 69 3.21 -4.30 6.99
CA THR A 69 2.30 -4.58 5.86
C THR A 69 2.46 -6.00 5.34
N LEU A 70 3.70 -6.50 5.22
CA LEU A 70 3.98 -7.89 4.81
C LEU A 70 3.43 -8.91 5.80
N VAL A 71 3.64 -8.69 7.11
CA VAL A 71 3.15 -9.60 8.16
C VAL A 71 1.62 -9.67 8.14
N PHE A 72 0.94 -8.52 8.03
CA PHE A 72 -0.51 -8.47 7.92
C PHE A 72 -0.98 -9.12 6.60
N GLY A 73 -0.32 -8.86 5.47
CA GLY A 73 -0.62 -9.53 4.21
C GLY A 73 -0.57 -11.05 4.33
N LEU A 74 0.52 -11.61 4.88
CA LEU A 74 0.65 -13.05 5.07
C LEU A 74 -0.43 -13.65 5.97
N ILE A 75 -0.83 -12.94 7.03
CA ILE A 75 -1.83 -13.44 7.98
C ILE A 75 -3.25 -13.40 7.39
N PHE A 76 -3.59 -12.31 6.71
CA PHE A 76 -4.95 -12.06 6.24
C PHE A 76 -5.17 -12.65 4.84
N GLU A 77 -4.34 -12.35 3.84
CA GLU A 77 -4.51 -12.90 2.49
C GLU A 77 -4.23 -14.41 2.42
N GLY A 78 -3.32 -14.93 3.24
CA GLY A 78 -3.06 -16.37 3.32
C GLY A 78 -4.25 -17.20 3.84
N ARG A 79 -5.29 -16.55 4.40
CA ARG A 79 -6.44 -17.20 5.04
C ARG A 79 -7.78 -16.89 4.37
N ILE A 80 -7.83 -15.98 3.40
CA ILE A 80 -9.08 -15.59 2.75
C ILE A 80 -9.16 -16.31 1.40
N GLN A 81 -9.88 -17.43 1.41
CA GLN A 81 -10.59 -17.93 0.24
C GLN A 81 -11.97 -17.26 0.27
N ALA A 82 -12.33 -16.61 -0.85
CA ALA A 82 -13.61 -15.94 -1.14
C ALA A 82 -13.71 -14.44 -0.83
#